data_AF-A0A6J8DZD5-F1
#
_entry.id   AF-A0A6J8DZD5-F1
#
_cell.length_a   1.000
_cell.length_b   1.000
_cell.length_c   1.000
_cell.angle_alpha   90.00
_cell.angle_beta   90.00
_cell.angle_gamma   90.00
#
_symmetry.space_group_name_H-M   'P 1'
#
loop_
_entity.id
_entity.type
_entity.pdbx_description
1 polymer ?
#
loop_
_entity_poly.entity_id
_entity_poly.type
_entity_poly.pdbx_seq_one_letter_code
_entity_poly.pdbx_strand_id
1 'polypeptide(L)'
;MAGASQNQWFEVTGVSICIFGQEPKIKTNNELSGSHKPLITNQHKSPEILKLNICSNGIEKVNEVHINEVINDDESDIEILSTAECVYDFIPLNTLLKRKLCKIVNLPSKKISKQNSTNFYNIGQPTAYKTITGDGNCLFRAISYSLSNRQEYFGDIRRAIVDHLLRNAEVFKSFLQPRFKTVEEHIQTLRMEENNVWGTELEIVACADLLKTDIYTFYNGTWIKYSSSQINSNNCVNDQAIYLQHNGDINHYEVVTAVKQKTMSPNGLQSRQEHEKKEI
;
A
#
# COMPACT_ATOMS: atom_id res chain seq x y z
N MET A 1 15.56 4.00 29.48
CA MET A 1 15.15 2.94 28.53
C MET A 1 14.55 3.66 27.33
N ALA A 2 15.32 3.73 26.23
CA ALA A 2 14.95 4.48 25.04
C ALA A 2 13.90 3.70 24.23
N GLY A 3 12.79 4.35 23.89
CA GLY A 3 11.75 3.81 23.03
C GLY A 3 12.24 3.76 21.58
N ALA A 4 12.13 2.60 20.96
CA ALA A 4 12.36 2.43 19.53
C ALA A 4 11.32 3.26 18.75
N SER A 5 11.77 4.15 17.87
CA SER A 5 10.91 4.77 16.88
C SER A 5 10.42 3.69 15.92
N GLN A 6 9.14 3.37 15.95
CA GLN A 6 8.53 2.47 14.98
C GLN A 6 8.32 3.24 13.68
N ASN A 7 9.07 2.87 12.65
CA ASN A 7 8.89 3.39 11.29
C ASN A 7 7.52 2.94 10.76
N GLN A 8 6.67 3.89 10.40
CA GLN A 8 5.38 3.65 9.77
C GLN A 8 5.62 3.53 8.25
N TRP A 9 5.40 2.34 7.69
CA TRP A 9 5.60 2.08 6.26
C TRP A 9 4.26 2.28 5.53
N PHE A 10 4.23 3.19 4.56
CA PHE A 10 3.13 3.29 3.60
C PHE A 10 3.71 3.23 2.19
N GLU A 11 3.14 2.36 1.35
CA GLU A 11 3.52 2.21 -0.06
C GLU A 11 2.61 3.14 -0.88
N VAL A 12 3.14 4.32 -1.22
CA VAL A 12 2.54 5.21 -2.21
C VAL A 12 2.97 4.70 -3.57
N THR A 13 2.03 4.35 -4.44
CA THR A 13 2.43 3.89 -5.78
C THR A 13 3.22 4.99 -6.48
N GLY A 14 4.43 4.66 -6.94
CA GLY A 14 5.34 5.58 -7.61
C GLY A 14 6.55 6.02 -6.78
N VAL A 15 6.59 5.72 -5.46
CA VAL A 15 7.76 5.97 -4.61
C VAL A 15 7.84 4.93 -3.47
N SER A 16 8.88 4.08 -3.48
CA SER A 16 9.31 3.34 -2.28
C SER A 16 10.24 4.23 -1.45
N ILE A 17 9.82 4.65 -0.25
CA ILE A 17 10.67 5.45 0.65
C ILE A 17 11.38 4.51 1.61
N CYS A 18 12.72 4.50 1.59
CA CYS A 18 13.55 3.77 2.55
C CYS A 18 14.16 4.77 3.54
N ILE A 19 13.60 4.86 4.75
CA ILE A 19 14.08 5.76 5.80
C ILE A 19 15.16 5.03 6.62
N PHE A 20 16.41 5.48 6.54
CA PHE A 20 17.46 5.05 7.47
C PHE A 20 17.53 6.04 8.63
N GLY A 21 17.20 5.58 9.83
CA GLY A 21 17.54 6.34 11.04
C GLY A 21 19.04 6.25 11.30
N GLN A 22 19.75 7.37 11.33
CA GLN A 22 21.07 7.40 11.96
C GLN A 22 20.88 7.10 13.46
N GLU A 23 21.57 6.09 13.99
CA GLU A 23 21.64 5.88 15.43
C GLU A 23 22.14 7.17 16.13
N PRO A 24 21.54 7.57 17.25
CA PRO A 24 21.97 8.76 17.96
C PRO A 24 23.43 8.59 18.42
N LYS A 25 24.31 9.50 17.99
CA LYS A 25 25.70 9.59 18.47
C LYS A 25 25.69 9.83 19.98
N ILE A 26 25.98 8.78 20.75
CA ILE A 26 26.23 8.90 22.19
C ILE A 26 27.52 9.70 22.36
N LYS A 27 27.39 10.97 22.78
CA LYS A 27 28.55 11.77 23.22
C LYS A 27 29.01 11.22 24.57
N THR A 28 30.03 10.38 24.59
CA THR A 28 30.77 10.08 25.82
C THR A 28 31.74 11.22 26.10
N ASN A 29 31.43 12.03 27.13
CA ASN A 29 32.39 12.95 27.73
C ASN A 29 33.44 12.12 28.48
N ASN A 30 34.72 12.30 28.15
CA ASN A 30 35.82 12.08 29.09
C ASN A 30 36.99 12.99 28.68
N GLU A 31 37.24 13.99 29.52
CA GLU A 31 38.52 14.70 29.58
C GLU A 31 39.56 13.78 30.24
N LEU A 32 40.78 13.71 29.68
CA LEU A 32 42.05 13.98 30.37
C LEU A 32 43.28 13.60 29.50
N SER A 33 44.11 14.63 29.28
CA SER A 33 45.58 14.66 29.18
C SER A 33 46.35 13.60 28.37
N GLY A 34 47.19 14.08 27.44
CA GLY A 34 48.39 13.35 27.01
C GLY A 34 48.75 13.55 25.54
N SER A 35 49.85 14.26 25.31
CA SER A 35 50.51 14.47 24.02
C SER A 35 50.79 13.18 23.25
N HIS A 36 50.34 13.06 22.00
CA HIS A 36 51.05 12.45 20.86
C HIS A 36 50.23 12.66 19.57
N LYS A 37 50.81 13.35 18.57
CA LYS A 37 50.46 13.19 17.14
C LYS A 37 51.18 11.91 16.66
N PRO A 38 50.62 11.07 15.76
CA PRO A 38 50.51 11.47 14.35
C PRO A 38 49.38 10.85 13.49
N LEU A 39 49.22 11.44 12.29
CA LEU A 39 48.63 10.92 11.03
C LEU A 39 47.24 10.27 11.07
N ILE A 40 46.23 11.02 10.64
CA ILE A 40 44.96 10.49 10.14
C ILE A 40 45.11 10.19 8.65
N THR A 41 45.20 8.92 8.29
CA THR A 41 44.89 8.43 6.93
C THR A 41 43.44 7.97 6.91
N ASN A 42 42.56 8.73 6.27
CA ASN A 42 41.17 8.34 6.03
C ASN A 42 41.12 7.17 5.04
N GLN A 43 40.95 5.95 5.55
CA GLN A 43 40.44 4.84 4.75
C GLN A 43 38.92 4.76 4.98
N HIS A 44 38.16 5.37 4.06
CA HIS A 44 36.74 5.08 3.92
C HIS A 44 36.59 3.61 3.49
N LYS A 45 36.21 2.74 4.43
CA LYS A 45 35.62 1.44 4.07
C LYS A 45 34.25 1.72 3.46
N SER A 46 34.07 1.28 2.21
CA SER A 46 32.74 1.24 1.57
C SER A 46 31.79 0.40 2.44
N PRO A 47 30.55 0.84 2.68
CA PRO A 47 29.55 -0.01 3.32
C PRO A 47 29.22 -1.18 2.39
N GLU A 48 29.27 -2.40 2.93
CA GLU A 48 28.77 -3.59 2.23
C GLU A 48 27.29 -3.43 1.89
N ILE A 49 26.97 -3.57 0.60
CA ILE A 49 25.59 -3.62 0.11
C ILE A 49 24.96 -4.93 0.63
N LEU A 50 24.11 -4.83 1.64
CA LEU A 50 23.21 -5.92 2.03
C LEU A 50 22.21 -6.13 0.88
N LYS A 51 22.48 -7.13 0.04
CA LYS A 51 21.53 -7.62 -0.97
C LYS A 51 20.28 -8.14 -0.26
N LEU A 52 19.18 -7.41 -0.38
CA LEU A 52 17.86 -7.90 0.03
C LEU A 52 17.43 -9.01 -0.94
N ASN A 53 17.29 -10.23 -0.40
CA ASN A 53 16.63 -11.34 -1.08
C ASN A 53 15.13 -11.01 -1.19
N ILE A 54 14.68 -10.62 -2.38
CA ILE A 54 13.26 -10.44 -2.69
C ILE A 54 12.64 -11.82 -2.93
N CYS A 55 11.69 -12.19 -2.06
CA CYS A 55 10.91 -13.40 -2.21
C CYS A 55 10.05 -13.27 -3.48
N SER A 56 10.40 -14.03 -4.51
CA SER A 56 9.80 -13.99 -5.83
C SER A 56 8.43 -14.67 -5.77
N ASN A 57 7.35 -13.95 -6.10
CA ASN A 57 6.13 -14.53 -6.70
C ASN A 57 5.07 -13.51 -7.20
N GLY A 58 5.35 -12.21 -7.17
CA GLY A 58 4.70 -11.22 -8.04
C GLY A 58 5.74 -10.67 -9.02
N ILE A 59 5.39 -10.47 -10.29
CA ILE A 59 6.31 -9.86 -11.27
C ILE A 59 6.38 -8.36 -10.97
N GLU A 60 7.15 -7.98 -9.96
CA GLU A 60 7.55 -6.60 -9.71
C GLU A 60 8.58 -6.21 -10.78
N LYS A 61 8.17 -5.41 -11.76
CA LYS A 61 9.09 -4.79 -12.72
C LYS A 61 9.43 -3.40 -12.24
N VAL A 62 10.57 -3.30 -11.55
CA VAL A 62 11.22 -2.01 -11.28
C VAL A 62 11.82 -1.54 -12.60
N ASN A 63 11.25 -0.50 -13.21
CA ASN A 63 11.71 -0.05 -14.52
C ASN A 63 12.89 0.93 -14.41
N GLU A 64 12.94 1.84 -13.43
CA GLU A 64 14.03 2.81 -13.26
C GLU A 64 14.18 3.21 -11.78
N VAL A 65 15.43 3.27 -11.29
CA VAL A 65 15.80 3.82 -9.98
C VAL A 65 16.50 5.15 -10.24
N HIS A 66 15.90 6.27 -9.84
CA HIS A 66 16.54 7.58 -9.91
C HIS A 66 17.20 7.91 -8.57
N ILE A 67 18.52 8.07 -8.58
CA ILE A 67 19.31 8.53 -7.43
C ILE A 67 19.44 10.05 -7.59
N ASN A 68 18.82 10.83 -6.70
CA ASN A 68 19.00 12.27 -6.71
C ASN A 68 20.31 12.62 -5.96
N GLU A 69 21.17 13.44 -6.57
CA GLU A 69 22.43 13.89 -5.96
C GLU A 69 22.20 14.78 -4.73
N VAL A 70 23.14 14.63 -3.80
CA VAL A 70 23.19 15.12 -2.42
C VAL A 70 22.98 16.63 -2.30
N ILE A 71 22.00 17.05 -1.50
CA ILE A 71 21.92 18.40 -0.92
C ILE A 71 21.98 18.23 0.59
N ASN A 72 23.14 18.52 1.19
CA ASN A 72 23.28 18.65 2.63
C ASN A 72 23.07 20.12 3.01
N ASP A 73 22.14 20.39 3.92
CA ASP A 73 22.29 21.41 4.95
C ASP A 73 21.28 21.16 6.09
N ASP A 74 21.82 20.66 7.20
CA ASP A 74 21.41 20.72 8.61
C ASP A 74 19.95 20.46 9.09
N GLU A 75 19.91 19.54 10.08
CA GLU A 75 18.91 19.24 11.12
C GLU A 75 17.59 18.51 10.75
N SER A 76 17.64 17.18 10.94
CA SER A 76 16.52 16.23 11.08
C SER A 76 15.67 15.94 9.85
N ASP A 77 16.26 16.03 8.67
CA ASP A 77 15.56 15.74 7.43
C ASP A 77 15.52 14.24 7.10
N ILE A 78 14.32 13.75 6.78
CA ILE A 78 14.09 12.41 6.24
C ILE A 78 14.72 12.35 4.85
N GLU A 79 15.74 11.51 4.68
CA GLU A 79 16.49 11.35 3.43
C GLU A 79 15.78 10.38 2.48
N ILE A 80 15.20 10.88 1.37
CA ILE A 80 14.59 10.05 0.33
C ILE A 80 15.68 9.62 -0.66
N LEU A 81 16.25 8.44 -0.45
CA LEU A 81 17.42 7.94 -1.20
C LEU A 81 17.11 7.44 -2.63
N SER A 82 15.86 7.04 -2.90
CA SER A 82 15.44 6.60 -4.23
C SER A 82 13.93 6.65 -4.35
N THR A 83 13.44 6.97 -5.55
CA THR A 83 12.05 6.71 -5.93
C THR A 83 12.05 5.60 -6.99
N ALA A 84 11.13 4.65 -6.86
CA ALA A 84 10.91 3.60 -7.85
C ALA A 84 9.51 3.77 -8.42
N GLU A 85 9.40 3.98 -9.73
CA GLU A 85 8.10 3.98 -10.40
C GLU A 85 7.60 2.52 -10.50
N CYS A 86 6.84 2.09 -9.49
CA CYS A 86 6.22 0.78 -9.50
C CYS A 86 5.04 0.77 -10.48
N VAL A 87 5.12 -0.11 -11.47
CA VAL A 87 4.06 -0.32 -12.46
C VAL A 87 3.15 -1.45 -11.96
N TYR A 88 1.98 -1.10 -11.42
CA TYR A 88 0.96 -2.08 -11.04
C TYR A 88 -0.07 -2.24 -12.16
N ASP A 89 -0.64 -3.43 -12.27
CA ASP A 89 -1.76 -3.70 -13.17
C ASP A 89 -3.11 -3.45 -12.45
N PHE A 90 -4.10 -3.01 -13.22
CA PHE A 90 -5.51 -2.95 -12.84
C PHE A 90 -6.14 -4.34 -13.07
N ILE A 91 -6.22 -5.13 -12.00
CA ILE A 91 -6.72 -6.50 -11.99
C ILE A 91 -7.91 -6.61 -11.02
N PRO A 92 -9.12 -6.18 -11.42
CA PRO A 92 -10.28 -6.24 -10.54
C PRO A 92 -10.72 -7.67 -10.25
N LEU A 93 -11.41 -7.85 -9.13
CA LEU A 93 -11.93 -9.16 -8.70
C LEU A 93 -12.86 -9.78 -9.75
N ASN A 94 -12.56 -11.01 -10.16
CA ASN A 94 -13.46 -11.81 -11.00
C ASN A 94 -14.57 -12.48 -10.16
N THR A 95 -15.58 -13.03 -10.85
CA THR A 95 -16.71 -13.71 -10.18
C THR A 95 -16.28 -14.86 -9.26
N LEU A 96 -15.23 -15.60 -9.60
CA LEU A 96 -14.76 -16.73 -8.79
C LEU A 96 -14.15 -16.25 -7.47
N LEU A 97 -13.25 -15.27 -7.53
CA LEU A 97 -12.62 -14.72 -6.33
C LEU A 97 -13.64 -13.98 -5.47
N LYS A 98 -14.53 -13.17 -6.06
CA LYS A 98 -15.66 -12.55 -5.33
C LYS A 98 -16.44 -13.57 -4.50
N ARG A 99 -16.79 -14.73 -5.07
CA ARG A 99 -17.49 -15.81 -4.34
C ARG A 99 -16.66 -16.40 -3.21
N LYS A 100 -15.34 -16.52 -3.35
CA LYS A 100 -14.45 -16.98 -2.27
C LYS A 100 -14.39 -15.95 -1.14
N LEU A 101 -14.15 -14.69 -1.48
CA LEU A 101 -14.04 -13.60 -0.52
C LEU A 101 -15.36 -13.36 0.24
N CYS A 102 -16.51 -13.42 -0.43
CA CYS A 102 -17.81 -13.38 0.25
C CYS A 102 -17.95 -14.46 1.33
N LYS A 103 -17.35 -15.65 1.18
CA LYS A 103 -17.42 -16.69 2.23
C LYS A 103 -16.60 -16.32 3.46
N ILE A 104 -15.45 -15.64 3.29
CA ILE A 104 -14.59 -15.19 4.39
C ILE A 104 -15.36 -14.25 5.31
N VAL A 105 -16.13 -13.33 4.72
CA VAL A 105 -16.95 -12.33 5.44
C VAL A 105 -18.43 -12.73 5.57
N ASN A 106 -18.78 -14.01 5.38
CA ASN A 106 -20.13 -14.55 5.55
C ASN A 106 -21.25 -13.87 4.73
N LEU A 107 -20.94 -13.36 3.54
CA LEU A 107 -21.90 -12.69 2.66
C LEU A 107 -22.62 -13.63 1.66
N PRO A 108 -23.90 -13.36 1.33
CA PRO A 108 -24.60 -14.07 0.26
C PRO A 108 -23.95 -13.86 -1.12
N SER A 109 -23.54 -14.95 -1.79
CA SER A 109 -22.84 -14.87 -3.10
C SER A 109 -23.56 -15.56 -4.26
N LYS A 110 -24.78 -16.08 -4.05
CA LYS A 110 -25.53 -16.88 -5.04
C LYS A 110 -25.92 -16.12 -6.31
N LYS A 111 -26.00 -14.78 -6.27
CA LYS A 111 -26.47 -13.92 -7.38
C LYS A 111 -25.37 -13.13 -8.09
N ILE A 112 -24.09 -13.39 -7.82
CA ILE A 112 -23.00 -12.68 -8.51
C ILE A 112 -22.98 -13.15 -9.97
N SER A 113 -23.37 -12.28 -10.89
CA SER A 113 -23.38 -12.57 -12.32
C SER A 113 -21.96 -12.90 -12.81
N LYS A 114 -21.86 -13.77 -13.81
CA LYS A 114 -20.58 -14.03 -14.49
C LYS A 114 -20.14 -12.75 -15.17
N GLN A 115 -19.00 -12.21 -14.74
CA GLN A 115 -18.31 -11.17 -15.46
C GLN A 115 -17.01 -11.74 -15.98
N ASN A 116 -16.87 -11.72 -17.30
CA ASN A 116 -15.65 -12.06 -18.01
C ASN A 116 -14.98 -10.73 -18.35
N SER A 117 -14.11 -10.22 -17.47
CA SER A 117 -13.16 -9.17 -17.85
C SER A 117 -11.78 -9.78 -17.80
N THR A 118 -11.18 -9.97 -18.97
CA THR A 118 -9.83 -10.54 -19.15
C THR A 118 -8.81 -9.47 -19.50
N ASN A 119 -9.17 -8.19 -19.42
CA ASN A 119 -8.29 -7.13 -19.87
C ASN A 119 -7.51 -6.58 -18.68
N PHE A 120 -6.20 -6.81 -18.71
CA PHE A 120 -5.23 -6.29 -17.76
C PHE A 120 -4.55 -5.07 -18.37
N TYR A 121 -4.42 -4.00 -17.60
CA TYR A 121 -3.78 -2.76 -18.03
C TYR A 121 -2.94 -2.21 -16.89
N ASN A 122 -1.86 -1.50 -17.22
CA ASN A 122 -1.19 -0.64 -16.23
C ASN A 122 -2.22 0.28 -15.56
N ILE A 123 -2.16 0.38 -14.23
CA ILE A 123 -3.10 1.19 -13.45
C ILE A 123 -2.88 2.68 -13.77
N GLY A 124 -3.75 3.24 -14.60
CA GLY A 124 -3.80 4.67 -14.88
C GLY A 124 -4.73 5.41 -13.93
N GLN A 125 -5.05 6.67 -14.25
CA GLN A 125 -6.08 7.42 -13.55
C GLN A 125 -7.44 6.74 -13.73
N PRO A 126 -8.30 6.66 -12.69
CA PRO A 126 -9.66 6.19 -12.83
C PRO A 126 -10.46 6.98 -13.89
N THR A 127 -11.28 6.27 -14.68
CA THR A 127 -12.13 6.86 -15.73
C THR A 127 -13.60 6.55 -15.56
N ALA A 128 -13.93 5.52 -14.77
CA ALA A 128 -15.31 5.16 -14.47
C ALA A 128 -15.41 4.57 -13.07
N TYR A 129 -16.55 4.80 -12.44
CA TYR A 129 -16.83 4.41 -11.08
C TYR A 129 -18.23 3.83 -10.95
N LYS A 130 -18.41 2.94 -9.98
CA LYS A 130 -19.73 2.66 -9.43
C LYS A 130 -19.99 3.61 -8.27
N THR A 131 -21.06 4.41 -8.40
CA THR A 131 -21.59 5.28 -7.35
C THR A 131 -22.02 4.51 -6.10
N ILE A 132 -21.54 4.96 -4.95
CA ILE A 132 -21.80 4.48 -3.60
C ILE A 132 -22.68 5.48 -2.86
N THR A 133 -23.55 4.98 -1.97
CA THR A 133 -24.39 5.86 -1.15
C THR A 133 -23.54 6.64 -0.14
N GLY A 134 -23.66 7.98 -0.16
CA GLY A 134 -22.98 8.88 0.77
C GLY A 134 -23.71 9.06 2.11
N ASP A 135 -23.73 8.02 2.93
CA ASP A 135 -24.40 8.01 4.25
C ASP A 135 -23.44 7.77 5.43
N GLY A 136 -22.15 8.04 5.22
CA GLY A 136 -21.09 7.76 6.20
C GLY A 136 -20.66 6.30 6.28
N ASN A 137 -21.30 5.38 5.53
CA ASN A 137 -20.86 3.99 5.40
C ASN A 137 -20.08 3.73 4.09
N CYS A 138 -19.66 4.78 3.39
CA CYS A 138 -19.16 4.71 2.01
C CYS A 138 -18.02 3.69 1.84
N LEU A 139 -17.03 3.64 2.75
CA LEU A 139 -15.96 2.64 2.70
C LEU A 139 -16.51 1.21 2.73
N PHE A 140 -17.33 0.89 3.74
CA PHE A 140 -17.89 -0.45 3.92
C PHE A 140 -18.86 -0.83 2.81
N ARG A 141 -19.62 0.15 2.27
CA ARG A 141 -20.48 -0.04 1.10
C ARG A 141 -19.68 -0.30 -0.17
N ALA A 142 -18.56 0.40 -0.36
CA ALA A 142 -17.67 0.20 -1.49
C ALA A 142 -17.02 -1.19 -1.46
N ILE A 143 -16.57 -1.64 -0.28
CA ILE A 143 -16.07 -3.01 -0.08
C ILE A 143 -17.19 -4.03 -0.32
N SER A 144 -18.37 -3.83 0.28
CA SER A 144 -19.54 -4.68 0.07
C SER A 144 -19.86 -4.84 -1.42
N TYR A 145 -19.87 -3.74 -2.17
CA TYR A 145 -20.11 -3.77 -3.62
C TYR A 145 -18.98 -4.49 -4.37
N SER A 146 -17.72 -4.24 -4.01
CA SER A 146 -16.57 -4.87 -4.64
C SER A 146 -16.62 -6.40 -4.50
N LEU A 147 -17.08 -6.92 -3.36
CA LEU A 147 -17.20 -8.36 -3.12
C LEU A 147 -18.48 -8.97 -3.71
N SER A 148 -19.63 -8.33 -3.53
CA SER A 148 -20.94 -8.95 -3.78
C SER A 148 -21.75 -8.33 -4.92
N ASN A 149 -21.29 -7.22 -5.51
CA ASN A 149 -22.05 -6.32 -6.36
C ASN A 149 -23.30 -5.72 -5.68
N ARG A 150 -23.34 -5.70 -4.34
CA ARG A 150 -24.43 -5.15 -3.51
C ARG A 150 -23.83 -4.28 -2.43
N GLN A 151 -24.37 -3.09 -2.22
CA GLN A 151 -23.93 -2.20 -1.13
C GLN A 151 -24.62 -2.50 0.20
N GLU A 152 -25.70 -3.30 0.18
CA GLU A 152 -26.60 -3.54 1.31
C GLU A 152 -25.95 -4.32 2.47
N TYR A 153 -24.81 -4.99 2.25
CA TYR A 153 -24.11 -5.77 3.26
C TYR A 153 -22.99 -5.01 4.00
N PHE A 154 -23.01 -3.67 3.94
CA PHE A 154 -21.98 -2.84 4.57
C PHE A 154 -21.83 -3.09 6.08
N GLY A 155 -22.92 -3.39 6.79
CA GLY A 155 -22.89 -3.70 8.23
C GLY A 155 -22.16 -5.01 8.54
N ASP A 156 -22.32 -6.04 7.71
CA ASP A 156 -21.63 -7.32 7.86
C ASP A 156 -20.14 -7.18 7.54
N ILE A 157 -19.79 -6.37 6.52
CA ILE A 157 -18.39 -6.01 6.24
C ILE A 157 -17.76 -5.28 7.43
N ARG A 158 -18.43 -4.25 7.96
CA ARG A 158 -17.97 -3.50 9.14
C ARG A 158 -17.69 -4.45 10.30
N ARG A 159 -18.66 -5.29 10.64
CA ARG A 159 -18.52 -6.27 11.74
C ARG A 159 -17.33 -7.19 11.52
N ALA A 160 -17.18 -7.76 10.33
CA ALA A 160 -16.07 -8.66 10.03
C ALA A 160 -14.69 -7.97 10.16
N ILE A 161 -14.57 -6.71 9.73
CA ILE A 161 -13.33 -5.92 9.86
C ILE A 161 -13.05 -5.60 11.34
N VAL A 162 -14.04 -5.13 12.10
CA VAL A 162 -13.87 -4.83 13.53
C VAL A 162 -13.51 -6.09 14.33
N ASP A 163 -14.19 -7.21 14.08
CA ASP A 163 -13.88 -8.49 14.70
C ASP A 163 -12.46 -8.96 14.36
N HIS A 164 -11.97 -8.67 13.15
CA HIS A 164 -10.60 -8.99 12.73
C HIS A 164 -9.57 -8.10 13.43
N LEU A 165 -9.85 -6.80 13.55
CA LEU A 165 -9.03 -5.85 14.28
C LEU A 165 -8.85 -6.27 15.74
N LEU A 166 -9.95 -6.53 16.45
CA LEU A 166 -9.93 -6.90 17.86
C LEU A 166 -9.21 -8.24 18.11
N ARG A 167 -9.41 -9.24 17.24
CA ARG A 167 -8.73 -10.54 17.38
C ARG A 167 -7.23 -10.49 17.13
N ASN A 168 -6.76 -9.47 16.41
CA ASN A 168 -5.36 -9.32 16.02
C ASN A 168 -4.79 -7.96 16.48
N ALA A 169 -5.26 -7.44 17.63
CA ALA A 169 -4.99 -6.07 18.07
C ALA A 169 -3.50 -5.70 18.08
N GLU A 170 -2.64 -6.60 18.56
CA GLU A 170 -1.18 -6.37 18.60
C GLU A 170 -0.55 -6.24 17.21
N VAL A 171 -1.08 -6.96 16.22
CA VAL A 171 -0.61 -6.89 14.82
C VAL A 171 -0.94 -5.53 14.21
N PHE A 172 -2.09 -4.96 14.56
CA PHE A 172 -2.59 -3.71 14.01
C PHE A 172 -2.14 -2.46 14.77
N LYS A 173 -1.46 -2.63 15.91
CA LYS A 173 -1.04 -1.53 16.78
C LYS A 173 -0.16 -0.50 16.07
N SER A 174 0.74 -0.94 15.18
CA SER A 174 1.63 -0.05 14.41
C SER A 174 0.92 0.76 13.32
N PHE A 175 -0.35 0.46 13.04
CA PHE A 175 -1.17 1.15 12.04
C PHE A 175 -2.15 2.16 12.67
N LEU A 176 -2.15 2.28 14.00
CA LEU A 176 -2.99 3.24 14.72
C LEU A 176 -2.56 4.67 14.43
N GLN A 177 -3.54 5.57 14.34
CA GLN A 177 -3.25 7.00 14.36
C GLN A 177 -2.60 7.38 15.71
N PRO A 178 -1.69 8.38 15.75
CA PRO A 178 -0.94 8.74 16.96
C PRO A 178 -1.80 9.08 18.20
N ARG A 179 -3.07 9.41 17.99
CA ARG A 179 -4.03 9.72 19.07
C ARG A 179 -4.57 8.49 19.80
N PHE A 180 -4.28 7.28 19.33
CA PHE A 180 -4.75 6.03 19.92
C PHE A 180 -3.58 5.15 20.36
N LYS A 181 -3.71 4.52 21.53
CA LYS A 181 -2.70 3.63 22.11
C LYS A 181 -2.98 2.16 21.84
N THR A 182 -4.26 1.79 21.70
CA THR A 182 -4.69 0.41 21.41
C THR A 182 -5.79 0.38 20.35
N VAL A 183 -6.00 -0.79 19.76
CA VAL A 183 -7.07 -1.00 18.78
C VAL A 183 -8.44 -0.85 19.43
N GLU A 184 -8.61 -1.32 20.66
CA GLU A 184 -9.86 -1.16 21.43
C GLU A 184 -10.18 0.32 21.65
N GLU A 185 -9.17 1.14 21.96
CA GLU A 185 -9.35 2.59 22.12
C GLU A 185 -9.81 3.25 20.80
N HIS A 186 -9.23 2.86 19.66
CA HIS A 186 -9.67 3.31 18.33
C HIS A 186 -11.14 2.93 18.07
N ILE A 187 -11.49 1.65 18.27
CA ILE A 187 -12.84 1.13 18.05
C ILE A 187 -13.86 1.83 18.94
N GLN A 188 -13.58 1.96 20.24
CA GLN A 188 -14.49 2.57 21.22
C GLN A 188 -14.64 4.08 21.01
N THR A 189 -13.53 4.79 20.81
CA THR A 189 -13.55 6.25 20.68
C THR A 189 -14.23 6.70 19.39
N LEU A 190 -13.96 6.01 18.27
CA LEU A 190 -14.63 6.29 17.00
C LEU A 190 -16.03 5.70 16.91
N ARG A 191 -16.39 4.78 17.81
CA ARG A 191 -17.61 3.97 17.74
C ARG A 191 -17.68 3.19 16.43
N MET A 192 -16.59 2.54 16.05
CA MET A 192 -16.44 1.93 14.72
C MET A 192 -17.47 0.84 14.41
N GLU A 193 -18.12 0.28 15.44
CA GLU A 193 -19.22 -0.68 15.33
C GLU A 193 -20.56 -0.02 14.95
N GLU A 194 -20.72 1.28 15.20
CA GLU A 194 -21.95 2.02 14.97
C GLU A 194 -22.17 2.34 13.48
N ASN A 195 -23.45 2.42 13.10
CA ASN A 195 -23.85 2.80 11.75
C ASN A 195 -23.45 4.27 11.46
N ASN A 196 -23.15 4.58 10.20
CA ASN A 196 -22.78 5.91 9.70
C ASN A 196 -21.43 6.46 10.22
N VAL A 197 -20.64 5.65 10.94
CA VAL A 197 -19.27 6.00 11.32
C VAL A 197 -18.32 5.74 10.16
N TRP A 198 -17.52 6.75 9.79
CA TRP A 198 -16.57 6.65 8.69
C TRP A 198 -15.42 5.72 9.06
N GLY A 199 -15.03 4.85 8.12
CA GLY A 199 -13.82 4.04 8.28
C GLY A 199 -12.57 4.84 7.99
N THR A 200 -11.44 4.42 8.56
CA THR A 200 -10.12 5.01 8.37
C THR A 200 -9.21 4.07 7.58
N GLU A 201 -7.95 4.47 7.38
CA GLU A 201 -6.91 3.64 6.80
C GLU A 201 -6.71 2.32 7.56
N LEU A 202 -6.95 2.32 8.88
CA LEU A 202 -6.84 1.12 9.71
C LEU A 202 -7.84 0.04 9.29
N GLU A 203 -9.09 0.43 9.02
CA GLU A 203 -10.10 -0.50 8.50
C GLU A 203 -9.74 -1.02 7.10
N ILE A 204 -9.07 -0.21 6.27
CA ILE A 204 -8.63 -0.62 4.92
C ILE A 204 -7.52 -1.68 5.02
N VAL A 205 -6.47 -1.42 5.84
CA VAL A 205 -5.37 -2.38 6.07
C VAL A 205 -5.92 -3.68 6.66
N ALA A 206 -6.79 -3.59 7.65
CA ALA A 206 -7.40 -4.76 8.27
C ALA A 206 -8.27 -5.57 7.30
N CYS A 207 -9.01 -4.89 6.41
CA CYS A 207 -9.77 -5.55 5.35
C CYS A 207 -8.85 -6.26 4.35
N ALA A 208 -7.75 -5.62 3.92
CA ALA A 208 -6.76 -6.22 3.02
C ALA A 208 -6.14 -7.49 3.62
N ASP A 209 -5.84 -7.48 4.92
CA ASP A 209 -5.35 -8.64 5.65
C ASP A 209 -6.39 -9.74 5.83
N LEU A 210 -7.61 -9.38 6.25
CA LEU A 210 -8.72 -10.32 6.42
C LEU A 210 -9.03 -11.08 5.13
N LEU A 211 -9.01 -10.40 3.98
CA LEU A 211 -9.34 -10.97 2.67
C LEU A 211 -8.14 -11.61 1.97
N LYS A 212 -6.91 -11.32 2.43
CA LYS A 212 -5.65 -11.61 1.72
C LYS A 212 -5.71 -11.07 0.28
N THR A 213 -6.21 -9.85 0.14
CA THR A 213 -6.49 -9.19 -1.14
C THR A 213 -6.06 -7.74 -1.03
N ASP A 214 -5.21 -7.28 -1.95
CA ASP A 214 -4.76 -5.90 -1.96
C ASP A 214 -5.95 -4.95 -2.20
N ILE A 215 -5.92 -3.80 -1.53
CA ILE A 215 -6.86 -2.71 -1.74
C ILE A 215 -6.07 -1.50 -2.18
N TYR A 216 -6.48 -0.88 -3.28
CA TYR A 216 -5.89 0.34 -3.80
C TYR A 216 -6.87 1.49 -3.63
N THR A 217 -6.43 2.61 -3.07
CA THR A 217 -7.20 3.86 -3.07
C THR A 217 -6.54 4.88 -3.98
N PHE A 218 -7.31 5.57 -4.82
CA PHE A 218 -6.82 6.70 -5.61
C PHE A 218 -7.21 7.99 -4.90
N TYR A 219 -6.22 8.80 -4.54
CA TYR A 219 -6.41 10.09 -3.89
C TYR A 219 -5.40 11.09 -4.45
N ASN A 220 -5.87 12.30 -4.78
CA ASN A 220 -5.03 13.40 -5.24
C ASN A 220 -3.99 13.01 -6.32
N GLY A 221 -4.44 12.29 -7.36
CA GLY A 221 -3.58 11.89 -8.48
C GLY A 221 -2.76 10.62 -8.24
N THR A 222 -2.82 10.02 -7.05
CA THR A 222 -1.89 8.97 -6.62
C THR A 222 -2.64 7.74 -6.14
N TRP A 223 -2.14 6.54 -6.45
CA TRP A 223 -2.65 5.31 -5.83
C TRP A 223 -1.89 5.01 -4.53
N ILE A 224 -2.60 4.50 -3.53
CA ILE A 224 -2.04 4.00 -2.29
C ILE A 224 -2.41 2.53 -2.20
N LYS A 225 -1.42 1.67 -1.96
CA LYS A 225 -1.62 0.23 -1.82
C LYS A 225 -1.73 -0.14 -0.35
N TYR A 226 -2.74 -0.93 -0.02
CA TYR A 226 -2.93 -1.57 1.27
C TYR A 226 -2.84 -3.09 1.07
N SER A 227 -1.93 -3.74 1.78
CA SER A 227 -1.64 -5.16 1.57
C SER A 227 -1.36 -5.88 2.87
N SER A 228 -1.76 -7.15 2.94
CA SER A 228 -1.35 -8.03 4.04
C SER A 228 0.18 -8.23 4.12
N SER A 229 0.92 -7.96 3.03
CA SER A 229 2.38 -7.99 3.05
C SER A 229 3.01 -6.85 3.87
N GLN A 230 2.30 -5.73 4.05
CA GLN A 230 2.71 -4.63 4.92
C GLN A 230 2.71 -5.02 6.39
N ILE A 231 1.94 -6.06 6.74
CA ILE A 231 1.88 -6.64 8.08
C ILE A 231 2.95 -7.73 8.23
N ASN A 232 3.05 -8.62 7.25
CA ASN A 232 4.04 -9.68 7.21
C ASN A 232 4.41 -9.99 5.76
N SER A 233 5.67 -9.78 5.39
CA SER A 233 6.18 -9.96 4.04
C SER A 233 6.03 -11.39 3.49
N ASN A 234 5.82 -12.38 4.35
CA ASN A 234 5.57 -13.77 3.94
C ASN A 234 4.09 -14.05 3.61
N ASN A 235 3.19 -13.09 3.83
CA ASN A 235 1.77 -13.29 3.51
C ASN A 235 1.57 -13.34 1.99
N CYS A 236 0.93 -14.42 1.52
CA CYS A 236 0.45 -14.49 0.15
C CYS A 236 -0.81 -13.65 -0.02
N VAL A 237 -0.85 -12.84 -1.09
CA VAL A 237 -2.02 -12.07 -1.51
C VAL A 237 -2.54 -12.58 -2.84
N ASN A 238 -3.83 -12.40 -3.09
CA ASN A 238 -4.42 -12.70 -4.40
C ASN A 238 -3.88 -11.74 -5.46
N ASP A 239 -3.66 -12.22 -6.68
CA ASP A 239 -3.21 -11.42 -7.84
C ASP A 239 -4.25 -10.37 -8.30
N GLN A 240 -5.48 -10.44 -7.79
CA GLN A 240 -6.55 -9.50 -8.08
C GLN A 240 -6.81 -8.62 -6.86
N ALA A 241 -7.25 -7.39 -7.08
CA ALA A 241 -7.39 -6.39 -6.04
C ALA A 241 -8.73 -5.66 -6.08
N ILE A 242 -8.98 -4.90 -5.01
CA ILE A 242 -10.10 -3.95 -4.90
C ILE A 242 -9.55 -2.55 -5.22
N TYR A 243 -10.28 -1.78 -6.01
CA TYR A 243 -9.87 -0.43 -6.41
C TYR A 243 -10.94 0.58 -6.02
N LEU A 244 -10.55 1.56 -5.22
CA LEU A 244 -11.42 2.59 -4.67
C LEU A 244 -10.91 3.97 -5.11
N GLN A 245 -11.84 4.89 -5.36
CA GLN A 245 -11.54 6.30 -5.50
C GLN A 245 -11.89 6.98 -4.18
N HIS A 246 -10.98 7.74 -3.61
CA HIS A 246 -11.24 8.61 -2.47
C HIS A 246 -11.39 10.06 -2.96
N ASN A 247 -12.57 10.63 -2.78
CA ASN A 247 -12.81 12.05 -3.00
C ASN A 247 -12.63 12.80 -1.67
N GLY A 248 -11.54 13.55 -1.54
CA GLY A 248 -11.22 14.28 -0.30
C GLY A 248 -12.14 15.46 0.00
N ASP A 249 -12.72 16.10 -1.01
CA ASP A 249 -13.56 17.29 -0.80
C ASP A 249 -14.82 16.95 -0.01
N ILE A 250 -15.33 15.73 -0.20
CA ILE A 250 -16.54 15.22 0.46
C ILE A 250 -16.27 13.96 1.31
N ASN A 251 -14.99 13.57 1.46
CA ASN A 251 -14.55 12.35 2.13
C ASN A 251 -15.40 11.12 1.76
N HIS A 252 -15.46 10.82 0.47
CA HIS A 252 -16.32 9.79 -0.09
C HIS A 252 -15.54 8.74 -0.88
N TYR A 253 -15.91 7.48 -0.69
CA TYR A 253 -15.35 6.34 -1.42
C TYR A 253 -16.28 5.86 -2.51
N GLU A 254 -15.73 5.72 -3.71
CA GLU A 254 -16.38 5.11 -4.87
C GLU A 254 -15.62 3.85 -5.31
N VAL A 255 -16.26 2.92 -6.02
CA VAL A 255 -15.56 1.74 -6.56
C VAL A 255 -15.11 2.04 -7.98
N VAL A 256 -13.81 1.93 -8.25
CA VAL A 256 -13.25 2.14 -9.59
C VAL A 256 -13.57 0.93 -10.47
N THR A 257 -14.20 1.17 -11.61
CA THR A 257 -14.59 0.13 -12.57
C THR A 257 -13.79 0.17 -13.86
N ALA A 258 -13.07 1.25 -14.14
CA ALA A 258 -12.15 1.37 -15.26
C ALA A 258 -11.08 2.44 -14.99
N VAL A 259 -9.93 2.29 -15.65
CA VAL A 259 -8.78 3.22 -15.61
C VAL A 259 -8.34 3.60 -17.02
N LYS A 260 -7.65 4.74 -17.15
CA LYS A 260 -6.95 5.13 -18.39
C LYS A 260 -5.90 4.07 -18.71
N GLN A 261 -5.87 3.60 -19.95
CA GLN A 261 -4.74 2.83 -20.45
C GLN A 261 -3.56 3.76 -20.64
N LYS A 262 -2.41 3.51 -20.00
CA LYS A 262 -1.14 4.12 -20.44
C LYS A 262 -0.86 3.56 -21.84
N THR A 263 -1.09 4.35 -22.89
CA THR A 263 -0.61 3.98 -24.24
C THR A 263 0.91 3.94 -24.18
N MET A 264 1.50 2.77 -24.46
CA MET A 264 2.94 2.69 -24.73
C MET A 264 3.25 3.70 -25.83
N SER A 265 4.29 4.52 -25.65
CA SER A 265 4.70 5.49 -26.66
C SER A 265 5.02 4.77 -27.99
N PRO A 266 4.77 5.40 -29.15
CA PRO A 266 4.98 4.76 -30.46
C PRO A 266 6.44 4.36 -30.78
N ASN A 267 7.41 4.75 -29.95
CA ASN A 267 8.84 4.61 -30.25
C ASN A 267 9.38 3.17 -30.07
N GLY A 268 8.58 2.21 -29.59
CA GLY A 268 8.99 0.81 -29.42
C GLY A 268 8.86 -0.08 -30.66
N LEU A 269 8.30 0.41 -31.77
CA LEU A 269 8.04 -0.41 -32.97
C LEU A 269 9.08 -0.27 -34.10
N GLN A 270 10.02 0.68 -34.02
CA GLN A 270 11.00 0.88 -35.10
C GLN A 270 12.31 0.10 -34.91
N SER A 271 12.66 -0.38 -33.71
CA SER A 271 13.92 -1.12 -33.48
C SER A 271 13.84 -2.62 -33.77
N ARG A 272 12.67 -3.16 -34.15
CA ARG A 272 12.49 -4.59 -34.44
C ARG A 272 12.47 -4.96 -35.93
N GLN A 273 12.43 -3.99 -36.85
CA GLN A 273 12.38 -4.26 -38.30
C GLN A 273 13.73 -4.10 -39.02
N GLU A 274 14.79 -3.64 -38.34
CA GLU A 274 16.13 -3.54 -38.96
C GLU A 274 17.03 -4.75 -38.70
N HIS A 275 16.71 -5.62 -37.73
CA HIS A 275 17.49 -6.83 -37.45
C HIS A 275 17.12 -8.04 -38.33
N GLU A 276 16.01 -7.99 -39.07
CA GLU A 276 15.53 -9.08 -39.94
C GLU A 276 15.87 -8.90 -41.43
N LYS A 277 16.60 -7.83 -41.80
CA LYS A 277 17.07 -7.59 -43.18
C LYS A 277 18.55 -7.84 -43.41
N LYS A 278 19.25 -8.50 -42.48
CA LYS A 278 20.68 -8.86 -42.64
C LYS A 278 20.99 -10.37 -42.69
N GLU A 279 19.97 -11.22 -42.78
CA GLU A 279 20.17 -12.65 -43.08
C GLU A 279 19.30 -13.10 -44.26
N ILE A 280 19.61 -12.58 -45.46
CA ILE A 280 19.39 -13.26 -46.75
C ILE A 280 20.58 -12.93 -47.66
#